data_AF-A0A2C9UDY9-F1
#
_entry.id   AF-A0A2C9UDY9-F1
#
_cell.length_a   1.000
_cell.length_b   1.000
_cell.length_c   1.000
_cell.angle_alpha   90.00
_cell.angle_beta   90.00
_cell.angle_gamma   90.00
#
_symmetry.space_group_name_H-M   'P 1'
#
loop_
_entity.id
_entity.type
_entity.pdbx_description
1 polymer ?
#
loop_
_entity_poly.entity_id
_entity_poly.type
_entity_poly.pdbx_seq_one_letter_code
_entity_poly.pdbx_strand_id
1 'polypeptide(L)'
;MEGIVVRRVIPSDNSCLFNAVGYVMDRDRNKAPELRQVIAATVASDPEKYNEAFLGKPNAEYCAWILDSEKWGGAIELSILADYYGREIAAYDIQTARCDLYGQDSKYPERVMLIYDGLHYDALAVSPSEGAPEEFDQTIFVVQKDRTIGPAEGLALNLVKEQQRKRSYTDTANFTLRCGVCQIGVVGQKEAVEHAQATGHVNFQEYR
;
A
#
# COMPACT_ATOMS: atom_id res chain seq x y z
N MET A 1 7.67 -4.26 25.55
CA MET A 1 8.40 -3.16 24.90
C MET A 1 7.50 -1.94 25.01
N GLU A 2 7.94 -0.91 25.73
CA GLU A 2 7.26 0.38 25.77
C GLU A 2 7.67 1.14 24.51
N GLY A 3 6.71 1.50 23.67
CA GLY A 3 6.93 2.20 22.41
C GLY A 3 5.58 2.53 21.77
N ILE A 4 5.60 3.44 20.81
CA ILE A 4 4.41 3.84 20.07
C ILE A 4 4.51 3.38 18.62
N VAL A 5 3.38 3.12 17.97
CA VAL A 5 3.36 2.92 16.52
C VAL A 5 3.35 4.28 15.84
N VAL A 6 4.29 4.50 14.92
CA VAL A 6 4.44 5.73 14.14
C VAL A 6 4.22 5.44 12.65
N ARG A 7 3.60 6.40 11.95
CA ARG A 7 3.52 6.44 10.48
C ARG A 7 4.79 7.11 9.96
N ARG A 8 5.59 6.38 9.20
CA ARG A 8 6.78 6.91 8.50
C ARG A 8 6.37 7.26 7.08
N VAL A 9 6.22 8.56 6.82
CA VAL A 9 5.73 9.09 5.54
C VAL A 9 6.73 8.81 4.43
N ILE A 10 6.25 8.25 3.32
CA ILE A 10 6.95 7.89 2.10
C ILE A 10 6.67 8.96 1.05
N PRO A 11 7.63 9.32 0.18
CA PRO A 11 7.35 10.26 -0.91
C PRO A 11 6.20 9.80 -1.82
N SER A 12 5.35 10.73 -2.23
CA SER A 12 4.26 10.45 -3.18
C SER A 12 4.77 10.51 -4.62
N ASP A 13 5.48 9.47 -5.03
CA ASP A 13 6.24 9.37 -6.29
C ASP A 13 5.76 8.21 -7.18
N ASN A 14 4.47 7.85 -7.10
CA ASN A 14 3.86 6.68 -7.75
C ASN A 14 4.46 5.32 -7.35
N SER A 15 5.45 5.33 -6.45
CA SER A 15 6.19 4.15 -5.99
C SER A 15 6.10 3.94 -4.48
N CYS A 16 5.19 4.66 -3.81
CA CYS A 16 5.00 4.63 -2.36
C CYS A 16 4.86 3.22 -1.78
N LEU A 17 4.10 2.32 -2.43
CA LEU A 17 3.96 0.94 -1.98
C LEU A 17 5.31 0.23 -1.87
N PHE A 18 6.11 0.29 -2.93
CA PHE A 18 7.40 -0.41 -2.97
C PHE A 18 8.40 0.21 -2.00
N ASN A 19 8.42 1.54 -1.89
CA ASN A 19 9.30 2.24 -0.97
C ASN A 19 8.88 2.02 0.50
N ALA A 20 7.58 1.91 0.79
CA ALA A 20 7.06 1.53 2.10
C ALA A 20 7.47 0.11 2.46
N VAL A 21 7.31 -0.85 1.53
CA VAL A 21 7.78 -2.24 1.71
C VAL A 21 9.29 -2.28 1.93
N GLY A 22 10.07 -1.57 1.10
CA GLY A 22 11.52 -1.47 1.26
C GLY A 22 11.94 -0.95 2.63
N TYR A 23 11.21 0.05 3.16
CA TYR A 23 11.50 0.60 4.47
C TYR A 23 11.24 -0.41 5.60
N VAL A 24 10.11 -1.12 5.55
CA VAL A 24 9.76 -2.07 6.62
C VAL A 24 10.51 -3.40 6.53
N MET A 25 11.01 -3.76 5.35
CA MET A 25 11.80 -4.98 5.15
C MET A 25 13.30 -4.74 5.33
N ASP A 26 13.83 -3.69 4.69
CA ASP A 26 15.26 -3.48 4.49
C ASP A 26 15.77 -2.14 5.04
N ARG A 27 14.90 -1.33 5.68
CA ARG A 27 15.20 0.04 6.13
C ARG A 27 15.64 0.98 4.99
N ASP A 28 15.19 0.70 3.76
CA ASP A 28 15.54 1.47 2.55
C ASP A 28 14.29 2.01 1.84
N ARG A 29 14.24 3.33 1.65
CA ARG A 29 13.12 4.04 1.02
C ARG A 29 13.23 4.15 -0.50
N ASN A 30 14.27 3.59 -1.11
CA ASN A 30 14.53 3.68 -2.56
C ASN A 30 14.51 2.31 -3.25
N LYS A 31 13.73 1.37 -2.71
CA LYS A 31 13.65 -0.02 -3.17
C LYS A 31 12.75 -0.23 -4.38
N ALA A 32 11.98 0.78 -4.80
CA ALA A 32 11.02 0.63 -5.89
C ALA A 32 11.56 0.00 -7.18
N PRO A 33 12.71 0.42 -7.74
CA PRO A 33 13.21 -0.18 -8.98
C PRO A 33 13.52 -1.68 -8.83
N GLU A 34 14.09 -2.09 -7.70
CA GLU A 34 14.44 -3.48 -7.42
C GLU A 34 13.18 -4.34 -7.22
N LEU A 35 12.23 -3.87 -6.41
CA LEU A 35 11.03 -4.64 -6.11
C LEU A 35 10.12 -4.82 -7.33
N ARG A 36 10.05 -3.82 -8.21
CA ARG A 36 9.35 -3.95 -9.50
C ARG A 36 9.96 -5.05 -10.37
N GLN A 37 11.29 -5.17 -10.39
CA GLN A 37 11.99 -6.25 -11.11
C GLN A 37 11.68 -7.62 -10.52
N VAL A 38 11.68 -7.74 -9.19
CA VAL A 38 11.29 -8.97 -8.48
C VAL A 38 9.88 -9.39 -8.86
N ILE A 39 8.93 -8.45 -8.89
CA ILE A 39 7.54 -8.73 -9.24
C ILE A 39 7.42 -9.14 -10.70
N ALA A 40 8.02 -8.39 -11.63
CA ALA A 40 7.99 -8.74 -13.05
C ALA A 40 8.60 -10.13 -13.32
N ALA A 41 9.73 -10.45 -12.68
CA ALA A 41 10.36 -11.77 -12.78
C ALA A 41 9.46 -12.88 -12.21
N THR A 42 8.81 -12.64 -11.07
CA THR A 42 7.89 -13.60 -10.45
C THR A 42 6.68 -13.85 -11.34
N VAL A 43 6.05 -12.80 -11.85
CA VAL A 43 4.90 -12.88 -12.77
C VAL A 43 5.28 -13.64 -14.05
N ALA A 44 6.45 -13.35 -14.63
CA ALA A 44 6.93 -14.02 -15.84
C ALA A 44 7.28 -15.51 -15.60
N SER A 45 7.66 -15.89 -14.38
CA SER A 45 8.08 -17.25 -14.05
C SER A 45 6.93 -18.26 -13.96
N ASP A 46 5.70 -17.78 -13.70
CA ASP A 46 4.52 -18.64 -13.57
C ASP A 46 3.30 -18.02 -14.30
N PRO A 47 3.27 -18.07 -15.65
CA PRO A 47 2.16 -17.52 -16.43
C PRO A 47 0.84 -18.27 -16.26
N GLU A 48 0.86 -19.50 -15.72
CA GLU A 48 -0.35 -20.27 -15.44
C GLU A 48 -1.07 -19.67 -14.22
N LYS A 49 -0.34 -19.41 -13.13
CA LYS A 49 -0.87 -18.70 -11.97
C LYS A 49 -1.19 -17.24 -12.30
N TYR A 50 -0.23 -16.52 -12.85
CA TYR A 50 -0.36 -15.10 -13.20
C TYR A 50 -0.86 -14.94 -14.64
N ASN A 51 -2.04 -15.50 -14.89
CA ASN A 51 -2.72 -15.39 -16.17
C ASN A 51 -3.53 -14.08 -16.28
N GLU A 52 -4.12 -13.82 -17.44
CA GLU A 52 -4.89 -12.60 -17.70
C GLU A 52 -6.09 -12.42 -16.77
N ALA A 53 -6.76 -13.50 -16.37
CA ALA A 53 -7.88 -13.41 -15.43
C ALA A 53 -7.43 -12.98 -14.03
N PHE A 54 -6.22 -13.38 -13.62
CA PHE A 54 -5.63 -12.97 -12.34
C PHE A 54 -5.13 -11.53 -12.39
N LEU A 55 -4.44 -11.15 -13.47
CA LEU A 55 -3.75 -9.86 -13.60
C LEU A 55 -4.65 -8.73 -14.14
N GLY A 56 -5.80 -9.07 -14.74
CA GLY A 56 -6.65 -8.13 -15.47
C GLY A 56 -6.07 -7.67 -16.82
N LYS A 57 -4.98 -8.30 -17.27
CA LYS A 57 -4.27 -8.03 -18.54
C LYS A 57 -3.29 -9.16 -18.87
N PRO A 58 -2.89 -9.32 -20.14
CA PRO A 58 -1.92 -10.33 -20.55
C PRO A 58 -0.64 -10.29 -19.72
N ASN A 59 -0.11 -11.46 -19.34
CA ASN A 59 1.06 -11.61 -18.46
C ASN A 59 2.25 -10.74 -18.89
N ALA A 60 2.66 -10.82 -20.17
CA ALA A 60 3.75 -10.02 -20.71
C ALA A 60 3.49 -8.50 -20.64
N GLU A 61 2.24 -8.08 -20.82
CA GLU A 61 1.84 -6.67 -20.72
C GLU A 61 1.87 -6.21 -19.26
N TYR A 62 1.50 -7.08 -18.31
CA TYR A 62 1.63 -6.79 -16.87
C TYR A 62 3.08 -6.61 -16.46
N CYS A 63 3.98 -7.49 -16.92
CA CYS A 63 5.41 -7.38 -16.65
C CYS A 63 5.97 -6.06 -17.15
N ALA A 64 5.61 -5.61 -18.35
CA ALA A 64 6.02 -4.30 -18.86
C ALA A 64 5.40 -3.15 -18.06
N TRP A 65 4.13 -3.28 -17.68
CA TRP A 65 3.39 -2.28 -16.92
C TRP A 65 3.97 -2.07 -15.51
N ILE A 66 4.29 -3.14 -14.78
CA ILE A 66 4.76 -3.01 -13.39
C ILE A 66 6.18 -2.44 -13.29
N LEU A 67 6.97 -2.53 -14.37
CA LEU A 67 8.30 -1.94 -14.47
C LEU A 67 8.29 -0.42 -14.68
N ASP A 68 7.17 0.15 -15.10
CA ASP A 68 7.01 1.60 -15.26
C ASP A 68 6.82 2.28 -13.90
N SER A 69 7.68 3.26 -13.59
CA SER A 69 7.70 3.97 -12.30
C SER A 69 6.42 4.77 -12.02
N GLU A 70 5.66 5.09 -13.06
CA GLU A 70 4.40 5.82 -12.93
C GLU A 70 3.22 4.91 -12.54
N LYS A 71 3.42 3.59 -12.54
CA LYS A 71 2.36 2.62 -12.22
C LYS A 71 2.36 2.26 -10.76
N TRP A 72 1.18 2.27 -10.15
CA TRP A 72 1.02 1.95 -8.74
C TRP A 72 0.93 0.44 -8.55
N GLY A 73 1.55 -0.08 -7.50
CA GLY A 73 1.29 -1.44 -7.05
C GLY A 73 0.01 -1.51 -6.21
N GLY A 74 -0.44 -2.72 -5.95
CA GLY A 74 -1.53 -2.99 -5.02
C GLY A 74 -1.46 -4.39 -4.41
N ALA A 75 -2.61 -5.05 -4.32
CA ALA A 75 -2.75 -6.34 -3.64
C ALA A 75 -1.91 -7.47 -4.28
N ILE A 76 -1.79 -7.50 -5.61
CA ILE A 76 -0.98 -8.49 -6.33
C ILE A 76 0.49 -8.34 -5.94
N GLU A 77 1.01 -7.11 -5.98
CA GLU A 77 2.39 -6.79 -5.61
C GLU A 77 2.67 -7.15 -4.15
N LEU A 78 1.77 -6.79 -3.22
CA LEU A 78 1.94 -7.12 -1.80
C LEU A 78 1.95 -8.63 -1.56
N SER A 79 1.11 -9.40 -2.25
CA SER A 79 1.11 -10.86 -2.15
C SER A 79 2.44 -11.44 -2.64
N ILE A 80 2.94 -10.98 -3.79
CA ILE A 80 4.21 -11.46 -4.34
C ILE A 80 5.38 -11.09 -3.43
N LEU A 81 5.39 -9.86 -2.91
CA LEU A 81 6.47 -9.38 -2.04
C LEU A 81 6.47 -10.08 -0.68
N ALA A 82 5.29 -10.39 -0.12
CA ALA A 82 5.21 -11.21 1.09
C ALA A 82 5.87 -12.58 0.90
N ASP A 83 5.60 -13.23 -0.24
CA ASP A 83 6.20 -14.52 -0.57
C ASP A 83 7.71 -14.41 -0.83
N TYR A 84 8.15 -13.38 -1.56
CA TYR A 84 9.56 -13.12 -1.87
C TYR A 84 10.40 -12.91 -0.60
N TYR A 85 9.90 -12.11 0.35
CA TYR A 85 10.59 -11.87 1.62
C TYR A 85 10.41 -13.00 2.63
N GLY A 86 9.51 -13.95 2.37
CA GLY A 86 9.14 -15.00 3.34
C GLY A 86 8.56 -14.42 4.62
N ARG A 87 7.78 -13.34 4.52
CA ARG A 87 7.31 -12.53 5.64
C ARG A 87 5.91 -11.97 5.37
N GLU A 88 5.05 -11.96 6.37
CA GLU A 88 3.71 -11.40 6.22
C GLU A 88 3.74 -9.89 6.10
N ILE A 89 2.81 -9.34 5.33
CA ILE A 89 2.58 -7.89 5.25
C ILE A 89 1.16 -7.61 5.74
N ALA A 90 1.03 -6.87 6.83
CA ALA A 90 -0.25 -6.34 7.29
C ALA A 90 -0.46 -4.93 6.74
N ALA A 91 -1.39 -4.76 5.80
CA ALA A 91 -1.76 -3.45 5.28
C ALA A 91 -3.04 -2.95 5.96
N TYR A 92 -2.91 -1.89 6.77
CA TYR A 92 -4.05 -1.29 7.46
C TYR A 92 -4.68 -0.18 6.63
N ASP A 93 -5.95 -0.34 6.29
CA ASP A 93 -6.74 0.65 5.54
C ASP A 93 -7.40 1.64 6.51
N ILE A 94 -7.07 2.92 6.39
CA ILE A 94 -7.58 3.97 7.30
C ILE A 94 -9.08 4.15 7.16
N GLN A 95 -9.60 4.15 5.92
CA GLN A 95 -11.01 4.43 5.64
C GLN A 95 -11.92 3.42 6.33
N THR A 96 -11.57 2.14 6.27
CA THR A 96 -12.40 1.03 6.76
C THR A 96 -11.93 0.45 8.10
N ALA A 97 -10.74 0.85 8.56
CA ALA A 97 -10.05 0.27 9.72
C ALA A 97 -9.81 -1.25 9.64
N ARG A 98 -9.88 -1.84 8.43
CA ARG A 98 -9.55 -3.24 8.20
C ARG A 98 -8.04 -3.43 8.08
N CYS A 99 -7.58 -4.65 8.35
CA CYS A 99 -6.21 -5.08 8.12
C CYS A 99 -6.24 -6.21 7.09
N ASP A 100 -5.63 -5.97 5.93
CA ASP A 100 -5.47 -6.97 4.88
C ASP A 100 -4.10 -7.65 5.08
N LEU A 101 -4.11 -8.95 5.37
CA LEU A 101 -2.91 -9.71 5.73
C LEU A 101 -2.43 -10.60 4.58
N TYR A 102 -1.31 -10.23 3.97
CA TYR A 102 -0.68 -10.94 2.85
C TYR A 102 0.34 -11.97 3.37
N GLY A 103 0.38 -13.16 2.75
CA GLY A 103 1.27 -14.26 3.15
C GLY A 103 0.79 -15.08 4.35
N GLN A 104 -0.43 -14.85 4.84
CA GLN A 104 -0.95 -15.53 6.05
C GLN A 104 -1.06 -17.05 5.93
N ASP A 105 -1.35 -17.57 4.74
CA ASP A 105 -1.50 -19.00 4.48
C ASP A 105 -0.15 -19.73 4.49
N SER A 106 0.93 -19.01 4.19
CA SER A 106 2.31 -19.51 4.19
C SER A 106 2.91 -19.65 5.59
N LYS A 107 2.20 -19.18 6.63
CA LYS A 107 2.60 -19.27 8.05
C LYS A 107 4.01 -18.72 8.32
N TYR A 108 4.35 -17.59 7.69
CA TYR A 108 5.64 -16.96 7.93
C TYR A 108 5.81 -16.57 9.41
N PRO A 109 7.05 -16.64 9.95
CA PRO A 109 7.33 -16.42 11.36
C PRO A 109 7.37 -14.94 11.74
N GLU A 110 7.34 -14.05 10.75
CA GLU A 110 7.52 -12.63 10.92
C GLU A 110 6.47 -11.87 10.12
N ARG A 111 6.16 -10.64 10.56
CA ARG A 111 5.21 -9.74 9.93
C ARG A 111 5.73 -8.30 9.98
N VAL A 112 5.48 -7.55 8.92
CA VAL A 112 5.66 -6.10 8.83
C VAL A 112 4.30 -5.40 8.71
N MET A 113 4.29 -4.07 8.87
CA MET A 113 3.05 -3.29 8.87
C MET A 113 3.14 -2.09 7.92
N LEU A 114 2.10 -1.90 7.12
CA LEU A 114 1.88 -0.76 6.25
C LEU A 114 0.57 -0.07 6.63
N ILE A 115 0.42 1.20 6.27
CA ILE A 115 -0.84 1.92 6.39
C ILE A 115 -1.23 2.52 5.03
N TYR A 116 -2.50 2.43 4.68
CA TYR A 116 -3.07 2.86 3.42
C TYR A 116 -4.17 3.87 3.66
N ASP A 117 -4.12 5.00 2.95
CA ASP A 117 -5.08 6.09 3.11
C ASP A 117 -6.09 6.21 1.96
N GLY A 118 -6.20 5.20 1.09
CA GLY A 118 -7.08 5.24 -0.08
C GLY A 118 -6.39 5.66 -1.37
N LEU A 119 -5.17 6.22 -1.27
CA LEU A 119 -4.34 6.57 -2.42
C LEU A 119 -2.86 6.21 -2.23
N HIS A 120 -2.38 6.30 -0.99
CA HIS A 120 -0.96 6.26 -0.66
C HIS A 120 -0.66 5.22 0.43
N TYR A 121 0.50 4.56 0.29
CA TYR A 121 1.03 3.63 1.28
C TYR A 121 2.18 4.24 2.05
N ASP A 122 2.13 4.10 3.37
CA ASP A 122 3.22 4.44 4.27
C ASP A 122 3.64 3.26 5.13
N ALA A 123 4.85 3.35 5.67
CA ALA A 123 5.37 2.37 6.60
C ALA A 123 4.86 2.61 8.03
N LEU A 124 4.58 1.52 8.75
CA LEU A 124 4.37 1.55 10.18
C LEU A 124 5.57 0.92 10.91
N ALA A 125 6.02 1.57 11.98
CA ALA A 125 7.07 1.09 12.84
C ALA A 125 6.70 1.29 14.31
N VAL A 126 7.26 0.47 15.20
CA VAL A 126 7.27 0.77 16.65
C VAL A 126 8.53 1.57 16.94
N SER A 127 8.38 2.73 17.56
CA SER A 127 9.48 3.64 17.91
C SER A 127 9.41 4.05 19.39
N PRO A 128 10.52 4.44 20.04
CA PRO A 128 10.51 4.82 21.45
C PRO A 128 9.57 6.00 21.77
N SER A 129 9.48 6.98 20.86
CA SER A 129 8.61 8.14 20.98
C SER A 129 8.30 8.76 19.62
N GLU A 130 7.35 9.69 19.60
CA GLU A 130 7.11 10.49 18.40
C GLU A 130 8.35 11.34 18.08
N GLY A 131 8.73 11.40 16.81
CA GLY A 131 9.93 12.12 16.36
C GLY A 131 11.27 11.44 16.70
N ALA A 132 11.27 10.26 17.33
CA ALA A 132 12.50 9.51 17.53
C ALA A 132 13.18 9.18 16.18
N PRO A 133 14.53 9.21 16.12
CA PRO A 133 15.27 8.82 14.92
C PRO A 133 14.87 7.44 14.40
N GLU A 134 14.82 7.30 13.08
CA GLU A 134 14.39 6.07 12.42
C GLU A 134 15.31 4.88 12.76
N GLU A 135 16.56 5.09 13.14
CA GLU A 135 17.47 4.01 13.59
C GLU A 135 16.93 3.21 14.79
N PHE A 136 16.00 3.77 15.57
CA PHE A 136 15.35 3.10 16.70
C PHE A 136 14.05 2.38 16.33
N ASP A 137 13.64 2.41 15.07
CA ASP A 137 12.40 1.79 14.64
C ASP A 137 12.54 0.26 14.62
N GLN A 138 11.62 -0.41 15.30
CA GLN A 138 11.29 -1.80 15.03
C GLN A 138 10.24 -1.86 13.92
N THR A 139 10.57 -2.55 12.83
CA THR A 139 9.69 -2.72 11.66
C THR A 139 9.28 -4.17 11.41
N ILE A 140 10.09 -5.12 11.88
CA ILE A 140 9.83 -6.57 11.77
C ILE A 140 9.39 -7.10 13.14
N PHE A 141 8.29 -7.84 13.14
CA PHE A 141 7.68 -8.39 14.34
C PHE A 141 7.52 -9.90 14.23
N VAL A 142 7.85 -10.62 15.31
CA VAL A 142 7.67 -12.08 15.37
C VAL A 142 6.18 -12.39 15.50
N VAL A 143 5.71 -13.30 14.66
CA VAL A 143 4.35 -13.83 14.72
C VAL A 143 4.29 -14.89 15.82
N GLN A 144 3.41 -14.68 16.78
CA GLN A 144 3.23 -15.56 17.93
C GLN A 144 2.37 -16.78 17.58
N LYS A 145 2.24 -17.73 18.52
CA LYS A 145 1.45 -18.95 18.34
C LYS A 145 -0.04 -18.68 18.07
N ASP A 146 -0.55 -17.56 18.58
CA ASP A 146 -1.92 -17.09 18.36
C ASP A 146 -2.08 -16.30 17.05
N ARG A 147 -1.03 -16.24 16.22
CA ARG A 147 -0.96 -15.51 14.94
C ARG A 147 -1.01 -13.98 15.05
N THR A 148 -0.86 -13.45 16.27
CA THR A 148 -0.69 -12.00 16.49
C THR A 148 0.77 -11.60 16.45
N ILE A 149 1.03 -10.29 16.41
CA ILE A 149 2.36 -9.71 16.69
C ILE A 149 2.44 -9.04 18.06
N GLY A 150 1.62 -9.52 19.01
CA GLY A 150 1.56 -8.98 20.37
C GLY A 150 1.03 -7.53 20.43
N PRO A 151 1.55 -6.70 21.34
CA PRO A 151 1.02 -5.34 21.55
C PRO A 151 1.09 -4.42 20.33
N ALA A 152 2.02 -4.67 19.39
CA ALA A 152 2.19 -3.84 18.20
C ALA A 152 0.92 -3.79 17.34
N GLU A 153 0.16 -4.90 17.27
CA GLU A 153 -1.07 -5.00 16.49
C GLU A 153 -2.18 -4.08 17.05
N GLY A 154 -2.36 -4.08 18.38
CA GLY A 154 -3.31 -3.20 19.05
C GLY A 154 -2.93 -1.72 18.93
N LEU A 155 -1.63 -1.40 19.01
CA LEU A 155 -1.12 -0.05 18.81
C LEU A 155 -1.33 0.45 17.38
N ALA A 156 -1.09 -0.40 16.37
CA ALA A 156 -1.34 -0.07 14.98
C ALA A 156 -2.84 0.18 14.72
N LEU A 157 -3.72 -0.68 15.25
CA LEU A 157 -5.15 -0.49 15.13
C LEU A 157 -5.65 0.80 15.81
N ASN A 158 -5.05 1.18 16.95
CA ASN A 158 -5.38 2.44 17.62
C ASN A 158 -4.97 3.65 16.77
N LEU A 159 -3.78 3.63 16.17
CA LEU A 159 -3.32 4.67 15.25
C LEU A 159 -4.27 4.78 14.03
N VAL A 160 -4.66 3.65 13.44
CA VAL A 160 -5.59 3.60 12.30
C VAL A 160 -6.94 4.21 12.66
N LYS A 161 -7.52 3.84 13.82
CA LYS A 161 -8.78 4.42 14.31
C LYS A 161 -8.67 5.91 14.63
N GLU A 162 -7.51 6.38 15.05
CA GLU A 162 -7.25 7.81 15.22
C GLU A 162 -7.23 8.55 13.88
N GLN A 163 -6.49 8.04 12.89
CA GLN A 163 -6.43 8.59 11.53
C GLN A 163 -7.81 8.57 10.85
N GLN A 164 -8.58 7.51 11.06
CA GLN A 164 -9.95 7.38 10.56
C GLN A 164 -10.86 8.46 11.15
N ARG A 165 -10.82 8.67 12.48
CA ARG A 165 -11.57 9.75 13.15
C ARG A 165 -11.18 11.14 12.65
N LYS A 166 -9.90 11.34 12.34
CA LYS A 166 -9.36 12.57 11.74
C LYS A 166 -9.70 12.72 10.25
N ARG A 167 -10.30 11.70 9.62
CA ARG A 167 -10.54 11.62 8.17
C ARG A 167 -9.26 11.85 7.35
N SER A 168 -8.15 11.30 7.82
CA SER A 168 -6.84 11.37 7.17
C SER A 168 -6.73 10.28 6.09
N TYR A 169 -7.72 10.24 5.20
CA TYR A 169 -7.82 9.31 4.08
C TYR A 169 -8.58 9.97 2.92
N THR A 170 -8.37 9.46 1.71
CA THR A 170 -9.05 9.87 0.49
C THR A 170 -10.10 8.81 0.13
N ASP A 171 -11.38 9.19 0.18
CA ASP A 171 -12.48 8.32 -0.23
C ASP A 171 -12.63 8.36 -1.76
N THR A 172 -11.87 7.53 -2.47
CA THR A 172 -11.89 7.49 -3.94
C THR A 172 -13.25 7.05 -4.51
N ALA A 173 -14.17 6.51 -3.69
CA ALA A 173 -15.52 6.18 -4.13
C ALA A 173 -16.47 7.39 -4.09
N ASN A 174 -16.30 8.31 -3.13
CA ASN A 174 -17.29 9.37 -2.87
C ASN A 174 -16.72 10.80 -2.90
N PHE A 175 -15.42 10.98 -3.13
CA PHE A 175 -14.81 12.31 -3.22
C PHE A 175 -15.40 13.13 -4.38
N THR A 176 -15.63 14.42 -4.13
CA THR A 176 -16.11 15.36 -5.13
C THR A 176 -14.94 15.94 -5.91
N LEU A 177 -14.96 15.71 -7.22
CA LEU A 177 -13.94 16.17 -8.17
C LEU A 177 -14.51 17.23 -9.08
N ARG A 178 -13.73 18.27 -9.37
CA ARG A 178 -14.05 19.26 -10.39
C ARG A 178 -13.13 19.07 -11.58
N CYS A 179 -13.71 18.95 -12.76
CA CYS A 179 -12.93 18.97 -14.00
C CYS A 179 -12.31 20.37 -14.19
N GLY A 180 -10.98 20.46 -14.27
CA GLY A 180 -10.26 21.72 -14.47
C GLY A 180 -10.48 22.35 -15.85
N VAL A 181 -11.03 21.61 -16.82
CA VAL A 181 -11.29 22.10 -18.18
C VAL A 181 -12.70 22.68 -18.31
N CYS A 182 -13.73 21.91 -17.98
CA CYS A 182 -15.13 22.30 -18.17
C CYS A 182 -15.88 22.62 -16.87
N GLN A 183 -15.20 22.54 -15.72
CA GLN A 183 -15.73 22.88 -14.39
C GLN A 183 -16.92 22.03 -13.92
N ILE A 184 -17.27 20.95 -14.63
CA ILE A 184 -18.28 19.98 -14.20
C ILE A 184 -17.77 19.26 -12.94
N GLY A 185 -18.63 19.20 -11.93
CA GLY A 185 -18.43 18.41 -10.73
C GLY A 185 -18.85 16.96 -11.00
N VAL A 186 -18.01 16.01 -10.58
CA VAL A 186 -18.25 14.57 -10.64
C VAL A 186 -17.98 13.96 -9.27
N VAL A 187 -18.64 12.85 -8.96
CA VAL A 187 -18.52 12.15 -7.68
C VAL A 187 -17.80 10.83 -7.87
N GLY A 188 -16.68 10.67 -7.17
CA GLY A 188 -15.90 9.46 -7.18
C GLY A 188 -15.10 9.23 -8.47
N GLN A 189 -14.26 8.20 -8.42
CA GLN A 189 -13.39 7.84 -9.53
C GLN A 189 -14.19 7.35 -10.74
N LYS A 190 -15.32 6.66 -10.50
CA LYS A 190 -16.16 6.12 -11.57
C LYS A 190 -16.68 7.24 -12.48
N GLU A 191 -17.32 8.26 -11.92
CA GLU A 191 -17.84 9.38 -12.72
C GLU A 191 -16.72 10.20 -13.37
N ALA A 192 -15.57 10.33 -12.71
CA ALA A 192 -14.40 10.98 -13.32
C ALA A 192 -13.88 10.24 -14.56
N VAL A 193 -13.84 8.90 -14.51
CA VAL A 193 -13.45 8.07 -15.66
C VAL A 193 -14.48 8.18 -16.78
N GLU A 194 -15.78 8.08 -16.46
CA GLU A 194 -16.86 8.24 -17.44
C GLU A 194 -16.81 9.63 -18.10
N HIS A 195 -16.56 10.68 -17.32
CA HIS A 195 -16.37 12.05 -17.82
C HIS A 195 -15.15 12.17 -18.73
N ALA A 196 -14.01 11.61 -18.34
CA ALA A 196 -12.79 11.62 -19.14
C ALA A 196 -12.97 10.87 -20.47
N GLN A 197 -13.68 9.74 -20.46
CA GLN A 197 -13.99 8.99 -21.68
C GLN A 197 -14.93 9.77 -22.61
N ALA A 198 -15.93 10.45 -22.06
CA ALA A 198 -16.90 11.21 -22.85
C ALA A 198 -16.34 12.52 -23.42
N THR A 199 -15.40 13.16 -22.71
CA THR A 199 -14.93 14.53 -23.02
C THR A 199 -13.46 14.64 -23.41
N GLY A 200 -12.65 13.62 -23.11
CA GLY A 200 -11.19 13.69 -23.20
C GLY A 200 -10.52 14.48 -22.07
N HIS A 201 -11.27 14.98 -21.09
CA HIS A 201 -10.72 15.77 -19.98
C HIS A 201 -10.17 14.89 -18.87
N VAL A 202 -8.87 15.00 -18.57
CA VAL A 202 -8.18 14.20 -17.51
C VAL A 202 -7.69 15.02 -16.32
N ASN A 203 -7.87 16.35 -16.35
CA ASN A 203 -7.47 17.23 -15.25
C ASN A 203 -8.62 17.35 -14.24
N PHE A 204 -8.51 16.67 -13.10
CA PHE A 204 -9.48 16.73 -12.00
C PHE A 204 -8.83 17.23 -10.73
N GLN A 205 -9.56 18.05 -9.97
CA GLN A 205 -9.15 18.53 -8.65
C GLN A 205 -10.23 18.19 -7.63
N GLU A 206 -9.83 17.59 -6.51
CA GLU A 206 -10.75 17.41 -5.39
C GLU A 206 -11.15 18.78 -4.84
N TYR A 207 -12.44 18.97 -4.56
CA TYR A 207 -12.95 20.15 -3.89
C TYR A 207 -13.91 19.75 -2.79
N ARG A 208 -13.98 20.57 -1.75
CA ARG A 208 -14.92 20.43 -0.62
C ARG A 208 -15.90 21.59 -0.62
#